data_AF-A0A0U2ZBY4-F1
#
_entry.id   AF-A0A0U2ZBY4-F1
#
_cell.length_a   1.000
_cell.length_b   1.000
_cell.length_c   1.000
_cell.angle_alpha   90.00
_cell.angle_beta   90.00
_cell.angle_gamma   90.00
#
_symmetry.space_group_name_H-M   'P 1'
#
loop_
_entity.id
_entity.type
_entity.pdbx_description
1 polymer ?
#
loop_
_entity_poly.entity_id
_entity_poly.type
_entity_poly.pdbx_seq_one_letter_code
_entity_poly.pdbx_strand_id
1 'polypeptide(L)'
;MYRHSLRKRVAFAFAICVAVLSVAWGFAFLAAIRLTEDRVLTQQLQVAAESYPAATMNLRGYDDVASLPESLRDWAQTNPAEGLYEFESEELHVAVLSADNEEPSAENESPRAFVVFDVAGIEAASSEDWWLLLVITGVVGTLGVLGFGLGVVVMRRAVAPVAQLAKVVADIDLEQLSGEDYKRIESGRFGDDEVGVLAGAIEKTLERISAFVARERYFTSSASHELRTPITVITGALELLEQSELSAADVKALDRVRRATLDMKTTIEMFLCLARETDDGFYDEQFLVMPLVSRAIDQQRYLLSGKLVDVDIDELANPSVCGHPQAFAIAVNNLVRNAFEHTLDGQGPIKIRIKEHELSVTNQLSRDADGRQTPTEASSHGYGLGLGIVQRLCERNGWSFSLQVDEARLAARLSWKD
;
A
#
# COMPACT_ATOMS: atom_id res chain seq x y z
N MET A 1 1.26 8.33 2.71
CA MET A 1 2.72 8.50 2.49
C MET A 1 3.53 7.81 3.60
N TYR A 2 3.47 6.47 3.70
CA TYR A 2 4.21 5.69 4.71
C TYR A 2 5.35 4.90 4.03
N ARG A 3 6.49 5.56 3.81
CA ARG A 3 7.57 5.09 2.92
C ARG A 3 8.71 4.31 3.60
N HIS A 4 8.47 3.73 4.77
CA HIS A 4 9.48 2.89 5.44
C HIS A 4 8.89 1.58 5.95
N SER A 5 9.41 0.47 5.41
CA SER A 5 9.05 -0.90 5.78
C SER A 5 9.29 -1.13 7.27
N LEU A 6 8.46 -1.98 7.90
CA LEU A 6 8.55 -2.36 9.31
C LEU A 6 10.00 -2.71 9.73
N ARG A 7 10.72 -3.38 8.82
CA ARG A 7 12.15 -3.69 8.92
C ARG A 7 13.04 -2.47 9.21
N LYS A 8 12.78 -1.33 8.56
CA LYS A 8 13.57 -0.09 8.75
C LYS A 8 13.28 0.57 10.10
N ARG A 9 12.02 0.57 10.55
CA ARG A 9 11.64 1.20 11.84
C ARG A 9 12.21 0.43 13.03
N VAL A 10 12.16 -0.90 12.96
CA VAL A 10 12.71 -1.75 14.02
C VAL A 10 14.23 -1.73 14.00
N ALA A 11 14.87 -1.77 12.81
CA ALA A 11 16.32 -1.58 12.72
C ALA A 11 16.77 -0.23 13.29
N PHE A 12 15.98 0.82 13.08
CA PHE A 12 16.24 2.14 13.66
C PHE A 12 16.07 2.16 15.18
N ALA A 13 15.01 1.55 15.72
CA ALA A 13 14.81 1.44 17.18
C ALA A 13 15.95 0.64 17.85
N PHE A 14 16.40 -0.44 17.21
CA PHE A 14 17.51 -1.24 17.71
C PHE A 14 18.85 -0.49 17.60
N ALA A 15 19.08 0.26 16.51
CA ALA A 15 20.25 1.13 16.36
C ALA A 15 20.28 2.22 17.43
N ILE A 16 19.13 2.80 17.78
CA ILE A 16 19.02 3.74 18.91
C ILE A 16 19.38 3.05 20.22
N CYS A 17 18.87 1.84 20.47
CA CYS A 17 19.18 1.11 21.70
C CYS A 17 20.69 0.82 21.82
N VAL A 18 21.33 0.39 20.74
CA VAL A 18 22.79 0.20 20.67
C VAL A 18 23.54 1.52 20.86
N ALA A 19 23.07 2.62 20.27
CA ALA A 19 23.68 3.93 20.44
C ALA A 19 23.58 4.42 21.89
N VAL A 20 22.42 4.27 22.53
CA VAL A 20 22.21 4.61 23.95
C VAL A 20 23.11 3.76 24.86
N LEU A 21 23.18 2.45 24.60
CA LEU A 21 24.08 1.56 25.33
C LEU A 21 25.54 1.96 25.13
N SER A 22 25.95 2.35 23.92
CA SER A 22 27.32 2.80 23.63
C SER A 22 27.65 4.09 24.37
N VAL A 23 26.72 5.06 24.43
CA VAL A 23 26.89 6.30 25.19
C VAL A 23 26.98 6.02 26.69
N ALA A 24 26.05 5.22 27.23
CA ALA A 24 26.06 4.82 28.63
C ALA A 24 27.37 4.10 29.01
N TRP A 25 27.89 3.28 28.09
CA TRP A 25 29.16 2.60 28.26
C TRP A 25 30.35 3.55 28.22
N GLY A 26 30.35 4.54 27.33
CA GLY A 26 31.34 5.62 27.32
C GLY A 26 31.39 6.39 28.65
N PHE A 27 30.23 6.67 29.25
CA PHE A 27 30.16 7.26 30.58
C PHE A 27 30.70 6.33 31.68
N ALA A 28 30.35 5.05 31.64
CA ALA A 28 30.87 4.06 32.60
C ALA A 28 32.39 3.92 32.50
N PHE A 29 32.94 3.97 31.28
CA PHE A 29 34.37 3.94 31.00
C PHE A 29 35.10 5.15 31.58
N LEU A 30 34.58 6.35 31.33
CA LEU A 30 35.14 7.59 31.90
C LEU A 30 35.06 7.59 33.44
N ALA A 31 33.97 7.11 34.01
CA ALA A 31 33.82 6.98 35.46
C ALA A 31 34.82 5.96 36.04
N ALA A 32 35.05 4.84 35.36
CA ALA A 32 36.02 3.84 35.77
C ALA A 32 37.45 4.38 35.81
N ILE A 33 37.85 5.16 34.80
CA ILE A 33 39.16 5.84 34.79
C ILE A 33 39.30 6.73 36.04
N ARG A 34 38.32 7.61 36.30
CA ARG A 34 38.36 8.53 37.44
C ARG A 34 38.42 7.82 38.79
N LEU A 35 37.63 6.75 38.97
CA LEU A 35 37.63 5.98 40.22
C LEU A 35 38.95 5.22 40.45
N THR A 36 39.67 4.89 39.39
CA THR A 36 40.96 4.20 39.47
C THR A 36 42.05 5.17 39.92
N GLU A 37 42.08 6.39 39.37
CA GLU A 37 42.99 7.47 39.81
C GLU A 37 42.87 7.72 41.33
N ASP A 38 41.65 7.86 41.85
CA ASP A 38 41.40 8.12 43.27
C ASP A 38 41.91 6.99 44.19
N ARG A 39 41.73 5.73 43.77
CA ARG A 39 42.17 4.57 44.58
C ARG A 39 43.69 4.48 44.68
N VAL A 40 44.40 4.67 43.56
CA VAL A 40 45.86 4.62 43.53
C VAL A 40 46.45 5.69 44.44
N LEU A 41 45.91 6.91 44.36
CA LEU A 41 46.36 8.04 45.16
C LEU A 41 46.13 7.80 46.66
N THR A 42 44.97 7.26 47.03
CA THR A 42 44.64 6.94 48.43
C THR A 42 45.52 5.83 49.01
N GLN A 43 45.77 4.77 48.24
CA GLN A 43 46.60 3.66 48.68
C GLN A 43 48.05 4.10 48.92
N GLN A 44 48.57 4.97 48.05
CA GLN A 44 49.89 5.58 48.20
C GLN A 44 49.98 6.47 49.44
N LEU A 45 48.98 7.34 49.68
CA LEU A 45 48.91 8.16 50.89
C LEU A 45 48.90 7.30 52.16
N GLN A 46 48.20 6.16 52.14
CA GLN A 46 48.14 5.27 53.28
C GLN A 46 49.47 4.54 53.52
N VAL A 47 50.12 4.05 52.46
CA VAL A 47 51.47 3.48 52.57
C VAL A 47 52.45 4.53 53.11
N ALA A 48 52.35 5.77 52.66
CA ALA A 48 53.18 6.87 53.16
C ALA A 48 52.93 7.22 54.63
N ALA A 49 51.67 7.21 55.05
CA ALA A 49 51.29 7.42 56.45
C ALA A 49 51.79 6.30 57.37
N GLU A 50 51.73 5.03 56.92
CA GLU A 50 52.14 3.87 57.72
C GLU A 50 53.67 3.77 57.88
N SER A 51 54.45 4.28 56.93
CA SER A 51 55.91 4.25 56.98
C SER A 51 56.57 5.41 57.72
N TYR A 52 55.82 6.42 58.17
CA TYR A 52 56.41 7.59 58.85
C TYR A 52 57.03 7.21 60.22
N PRO A 53 58.24 7.68 60.59
CA PRO A 53 59.07 8.70 59.94
C PRO A 53 60.13 8.16 58.95
N ALA A 54 60.08 6.88 58.58
CA ALA A 54 60.96 6.37 57.53
C ALA A 54 60.49 6.89 56.16
N ALA A 55 61.39 7.54 55.43
CA ALA A 55 61.12 8.06 54.09
C ALA A 55 60.56 6.95 53.19
N THR A 56 59.39 7.18 52.58
CA THR A 56 58.87 6.28 51.56
C THR A 56 59.79 6.28 50.34
N MET A 57 59.69 5.23 49.53
CA MET A 57 60.47 5.06 48.30
C MET A 57 60.43 6.29 47.37
N ASN A 58 59.35 7.08 47.43
CA ASN A 58 59.09 8.21 46.54
C ASN A 58 58.99 9.57 47.26
N LEU A 59 59.10 9.65 48.60
CA LEU A 59 59.06 10.92 49.34
C LEU A 59 60.30 11.02 50.23
N ARG A 60 61.18 11.99 49.98
CA ARG A 60 62.41 12.19 50.76
C ARG A 60 62.49 13.62 51.28
N GLY A 61 62.71 13.75 52.59
CA GLY A 61 63.05 15.01 53.23
C GLY A 61 64.56 15.27 53.15
N TYR A 62 64.92 16.50 52.85
CA TYR A 62 66.30 17.00 52.80
C TYR A 62 66.37 18.30 53.60
N ASP A 63 67.25 18.33 54.60
CA ASP A 63 67.37 19.49 55.50
C ASP A 63 68.46 20.48 55.05
N ASP A 64 69.21 20.13 54.00
CA ASP A 64 70.31 20.93 53.45
C ASP A 64 70.36 20.83 51.92
N VAL A 65 70.68 21.96 51.27
CA VAL A 65 70.80 22.08 49.81
C VAL A 65 71.89 21.14 49.27
N ALA A 66 72.96 20.88 50.04
CA ALA A 66 74.01 19.96 49.63
C ALA A 66 73.54 18.50 49.52
N SER A 67 72.48 18.13 50.24
CA SER A 67 71.94 16.76 50.27
C SER A 67 70.91 16.48 49.17
N LEU A 68 70.45 17.53 48.46
CA LEU A 68 69.49 17.39 47.36
C LEU A 68 70.10 16.64 46.15
N PRO A 69 69.25 16.01 45.32
CA PRO A 69 69.64 15.50 44.01
C PRO A 69 70.36 16.57 43.17
N GLU A 70 71.39 16.17 42.40
CA GLU A 70 72.22 17.12 41.63
C GLU A 70 71.42 18.07 40.75
N SER A 71 70.33 17.57 40.19
CA SER A 71 69.45 18.33 39.31
C SER A 71 68.69 19.47 40.00
N LEU A 72 68.42 19.34 41.31
CA LEU A 72 67.70 20.33 42.10
C LEU A 72 68.62 21.29 42.87
N ARG A 73 69.92 21.01 42.98
CA ARG A 73 70.85 21.84 43.79
C ARG A 73 70.99 23.25 43.25
N ASP A 74 71.17 23.39 41.94
CA ASP A 74 71.34 24.70 41.29
C ASP A 74 70.10 25.56 41.44
N TRP A 75 68.91 24.94 41.35
CA TRP A 75 67.65 25.61 41.62
C TRP A 75 67.49 25.97 43.09
N ALA A 76 67.77 25.06 44.03
CA ALA A 76 67.61 25.30 45.46
C ALA A 76 68.54 26.40 45.99
N GLN A 77 69.71 26.60 45.37
CA GLN A 77 70.62 27.72 45.67
C GLN A 77 70.04 29.10 45.30
N THR A 78 69.01 29.18 44.45
CA THR A 78 68.33 30.45 44.12
C THR A 78 67.43 30.98 45.24
N ASN A 79 67.36 30.25 46.35
CA ASN A 79 66.57 30.57 47.54
C ASN A 79 65.05 30.72 47.24
N PRO A 80 64.40 29.69 46.67
CA PRO A 80 62.98 29.73 46.31
C PRO A 80 62.09 30.01 47.53
N ALA A 81 60.94 30.68 47.33
CA ALA A 81 59.99 30.95 48.41
C ALA A 81 59.32 29.65 48.90
N GLU A 82 58.74 29.67 50.10
CA GLU A 82 57.91 28.57 50.60
C GLU A 82 56.75 28.28 49.63
N GLY A 83 56.57 27.02 49.27
CA GLY A 83 55.62 26.64 48.24
C GLY A 83 55.93 25.30 47.58
N LEU A 84 55.03 24.89 46.67
CA LEU A 84 55.16 23.69 45.89
C LEU A 84 55.70 24.03 44.49
N TYR A 85 56.71 23.31 44.05
CA TYR A 85 57.34 23.47 42.75
C TYR A 85 57.30 22.15 41.98
N GLU A 86 57.02 22.23 40.68
CA GLU A 86 56.89 21.09 39.79
C GLU A 86 58.00 21.12 38.73
N PHE A 87 58.68 19.99 38.56
CA PHE A 87 59.78 19.79 37.61
C PHE A 87 59.36 18.73 36.61
N GLU A 88 58.67 19.13 35.55
CA GLU A 88 58.14 18.23 34.51
C GLU A 88 59.22 17.35 33.86
N SER A 89 60.43 17.87 33.63
CA SER A 89 61.50 17.13 32.95
C SER A 89 62.13 16.03 33.80
N GLU A 90 61.97 16.11 35.11
CA GLU A 90 62.56 15.19 36.09
C GLU A 90 61.48 14.39 36.83
N GLU A 91 60.21 14.66 36.53
CA GLU A 91 59.04 14.06 37.20
C GLU A 91 59.10 14.23 38.73
N LEU A 92 59.62 15.38 39.20
CA LEU A 92 59.76 15.69 40.61
C LEU A 92 58.79 16.79 41.04
N HIS A 93 58.17 16.61 42.20
CA HIS A 93 57.46 17.68 42.92
C HIS A 93 58.21 17.99 44.20
N VAL A 94 58.54 19.27 44.43
CA VAL A 94 59.33 19.69 45.59
C VAL A 94 58.53 20.69 46.41
N ALA A 95 58.30 20.37 47.68
CA ALA A 95 57.76 21.31 48.65
C ALA A 95 58.90 21.91 49.47
N VAL A 96 58.98 23.24 49.49
CA VAL A 96 59.90 24.00 50.35
C VAL A 96 59.13 24.36 51.62
N LEU A 97 59.66 23.98 52.79
CA LEU A 97 59.06 24.22 54.09
C LEU A 97 60.02 25.05 54.96
N SER A 98 59.45 26.02 55.68
CA SER A 98 60.17 26.80 56.70
C SER A 98 60.13 26.03 58.03
N ALA A 99 61.27 25.65 58.60
CA ALA A 99 61.29 25.01 59.92
C ALA A 99 61.21 26.08 61.02
N ASP A 100 60.00 26.57 61.30
CA ASP A 100 59.78 27.53 62.38
C ASP A 100 59.46 26.82 63.69
N ASN A 101 60.44 26.81 64.58
CA ASN A 101 60.24 26.76 66.03
C ASN A 101 61.38 27.50 66.73
N GLU A 102 61.67 28.76 66.37
CA GLU A 102 62.34 29.75 67.23
C GLU A 102 62.36 31.13 66.56
N GLU A 103 62.24 32.20 67.36
CA GLU A 103 62.15 33.60 66.88
C GLU A 103 63.34 34.02 65.99
N PRO A 104 63.10 34.86 64.97
CA PRO A 104 64.13 35.21 63.99
C PRO A 104 65.26 36.02 64.63
N SER A 105 66.43 35.39 64.78
CA SER A 105 67.69 36.06 65.12
C SER A 105 68.43 36.41 63.83
N ALA A 106 68.84 37.67 63.68
CA ALA A 106 69.30 38.30 62.44
C ALA A 106 70.62 37.78 61.81
N GLU A 107 71.15 36.63 62.24
CA GLU A 107 72.40 36.06 61.72
C GLU A 107 72.36 34.56 61.41
N ASN A 108 71.23 33.87 61.56
CA ASN A 108 71.08 32.49 61.09
C ASN A 108 69.91 32.38 60.11
N GLU A 109 70.20 31.96 58.88
CA GLU A 109 69.18 31.50 57.94
C GLU A 109 68.40 30.36 58.61
N SER A 110 67.07 30.48 58.68
CA SER A 110 66.21 29.42 59.22
C SER A 110 66.49 28.12 58.44
N PRO A 111 66.65 26.96 59.12
CA PRO A 111 66.79 25.70 58.41
C PRO A 111 65.54 25.48 57.56
N ARG A 112 65.73 25.30 56.26
CA ARG A 112 64.64 24.98 55.32
C ARG A 112 64.67 23.50 55.03
N ALA A 113 63.52 22.86 55.19
CA ALA A 113 63.35 21.47 54.81
C ALA A 113 62.75 21.40 53.40
N PHE A 114 63.37 20.60 52.53
CA PHE A 114 62.86 20.28 51.20
C PHE A 114 62.27 18.89 51.22
N VAL A 115 61.00 18.77 50.85
CA VAL A 115 60.35 17.47 50.64
C VAL A 115 60.25 17.23 49.15
N VAL A 116 61.05 16.29 48.65
CA VAL A 116 61.04 15.89 47.23
C VAL A 116 60.17 14.66 47.08
N PHE A 117 59.21 14.75 46.17
CA PHE A 117 58.34 13.68 45.75
C PHE A 117 58.71 13.26 44.32
N ASP A 118 59.12 12.01 44.17
CA ASP A 118 59.46 11.40 42.89
C ASP A 118 58.21 10.73 42.28
N VAL A 119 57.71 11.34 41.20
CA VAL A 119 56.49 10.93 40.49
C VAL A 119 56.78 9.89 39.40
N ALA A 120 58.05 9.67 39.04
CA ALA A 120 58.42 8.71 38.00
C ALA A 120 57.96 7.28 38.32
N GLY A 121 58.01 6.92 39.61
CA GLY A 121 57.49 5.63 40.09
C GLY A 121 55.96 5.49 40.02
N ILE A 122 55.23 6.61 39.92
CA ILE A 122 53.75 6.68 39.91
C ILE A 122 53.22 6.53 38.49
N GLU A 123 53.85 7.16 37.50
CA GLU A 123 53.48 6.99 36.10
C GLU A 123 53.71 5.56 35.62
N ALA A 124 54.81 4.92 36.05
CA ALA A 124 55.11 3.53 35.71
C ALA A 124 54.05 2.54 36.26
N ALA A 125 53.55 2.75 37.49
CA ALA A 125 52.51 1.92 38.09
C ALA A 125 51.13 2.11 37.44
N SER A 126 50.85 3.30 36.89
CA SER A 126 49.59 3.59 36.17
C SER A 126 49.49 2.86 34.81
N SER A 127 50.62 2.45 34.23
CA SER A 127 50.66 1.77 32.93
C SER A 127 50.08 0.35 32.98
N GLU A 128 50.13 -0.30 34.15
CA GLU A 128 49.65 -1.68 34.33
C GLU A 128 48.12 -1.82 34.40
N ASP A 129 47.32 -0.74 34.43
CA ASP A 129 45.84 -0.85 34.50
C ASP A 129 45.12 -0.55 33.18
N TRP A 130 45.77 0.10 32.21
CA TRP A 130 45.16 0.46 30.92
C TRP A 130 44.81 -0.75 30.04
N TRP A 131 45.53 -1.87 30.19
CA TRP A 131 45.23 -3.08 29.42
C TRP A 131 43.89 -3.72 29.85
N LEU A 132 43.53 -3.64 31.13
CA LEU A 132 42.23 -4.14 31.62
C LEU A 132 41.08 -3.35 31.00
N LEU A 133 41.21 -2.02 30.93
CA LEU A 133 40.23 -1.15 30.29
C LEU A 133 40.05 -1.46 28.79
N LEU A 134 41.14 -1.70 28.06
CA LEU A 134 41.08 -2.11 26.65
C LEU A 134 40.43 -3.49 26.47
N VAL A 135 40.73 -4.44 27.34
CA VAL A 135 40.13 -5.78 27.31
C VAL A 135 38.62 -5.69 27.59
N ILE A 136 38.19 -4.96 28.61
CA ILE A 136 36.77 -4.80 28.94
C ILE A 136 36.03 -4.09 27.77
N THR A 137 36.63 -3.05 27.19
CA THR A 137 36.06 -2.35 26.02
C THR A 137 35.90 -3.30 24.82
N GLY A 138 36.93 -4.10 24.53
CA GLY A 138 36.88 -5.10 23.46
C GLY A 138 35.81 -6.15 23.69
N VAL A 139 35.70 -6.67 24.91
CA VAL A 139 34.68 -7.67 25.28
C VAL A 139 33.26 -7.10 25.16
N VAL A 140 33.03 -5.87 25.61
CA VAL A 140 31.70 -5.27 25.51
C VAL A 140 31.35 -4.90 24.06
N GLY A 141 32.31 -4.34 23.31
CA GLY A 141 32.11 -4.04 21.90
C GLY A 141 31.78 -5.28 21.07
N THR A 142 32.49 -6.39 21.32
CA THR A 142 32.22 -7.67 20.65
C THR A 142 30.85 -8.25 21.02
N LEU A 143 30.47 -8.21 22.30
CA LEU A 143 29.12 -8.60 22.75
C LEU A 143 28.02 -7.74 22.11
N GLY A 144 28.25 -6.43 21.95
CA GLY A 144 27.32 -5.52 21.28
C GLY A 144 27.12 -5.86 19.81
N VAL A 145 28.19 -6.13 19.07
CA VAL A 145 28.13 -6.54 17.66
C VAL A 145 27.44 -7.90 17.51
N LEU A 146 27.75 -8.86 18.39
CA LEU A 146 27.09 -10.18 18.42
C LEU A 146 25.59 -10.05 18.71
N GLY A 147 25.22 -9.24 19.71
CA GLY A 147 23.82 -8.97 20.04
C GLY A 147 23.06 -8.31 18.89
N PHE A 148 23.70 -7.34 18.21
CA PHE A 148 23.13 -6.71 17.02
C PHE A 148 22.94 -7.71 15.87
N GLY A 149 23.95 -8.52 15.57
CA GLY A 149 23.89 -9.55 14.54
C GLY A 149 22.78 -10.56 14.82
N LEU A 150 22.70 -11.05 16.06
CA LEU A 150 21.65 -11.98 16.49
C LEU A 150 20.26 -11.34 16.39
N GLY A 151 20.11 -10.09 16.84
CA GLY A 151 18.85 -9.35 16.75
C GLY A 151 18.37 -9.19 15.29
N VAL A 152 19.27 -8.86 14.36
CA VAL A 152 18.95 -8.78 12.93
C VAL A 152 18.52 -10.13 12.37
N VAL A 153 19.17 -11.23 12.77
CA VAL A 153 18.83 -12.59 12.32
C VAL A 153 17.47 -13.03 12.85
N VAL A 154 17.21 -12.90 14.15
CA VAL A 154 15.93 -13.24 14.78
C VAL A 154 14.80 -12.43 14.15
N MET A 155 15.00 -11.13 13.96
CA MET A 155 14.01 -10.24 13.34
C MET A 155 13.69 -10.64 11.89
N ARG A 156 14.72 -10.95 11.10
CA ARG A 156 14.52 -11.42 9.72
C ARG A 156 13.74 -12.73 9.69
N ARG A 157 14.00 -13.63 10.62
CA ARG A 157 13.31 -14.92 10.72
C ARG A 157 11.86 -14.76 11.18
N ALA A 158 11.57 -13.85 12.11
CA ALA A 158 10.22 -13.61 12.62
C ALA A 158 9.31 -12.88 11.60
N VAL A 159 9.84 -11.94 10.81
CA VAL A 159 9.03 -11.18 9.84
C VAL A 159 8.90 -11.87 8.47
N ALA A 160 9.83 -12.76 8.12
CA ALA A 160 9.80 -13.43 6.82
C ALA A 160 8.48 -14.16 6.52
N PRO A 161 7.89 -14.96 7.44
CA PRO A 161 6.62 -15.65 7.20
C PRO A 161 5.46 -14.68 6.92
N VAL A 162 5.35 -13.60 7.70
CA VAL A 162 4.29 -12.59 7.50
C VAL A 162 4.44 -11.89 6.15
N ALA A 163 5.66 -11.57 5.73
CA ALA A 163 5.92 -10.95 4.43
C ALA A 163 5.61 -11.91 3.26
N GLN A 164 5.86 -13.20 3.42
CA GLN A 164 5.50 -14.23 2.44
C GLN A 164 3.98 -14.36 2.32
N LEU A 165 3.26 -14.45 3.45
CA LEU A 165 1.80 -14.48 3.46
C LEU A 165 1.21 -13.25 2.78
N ALA A 166 1.71 -12.06 3.12
CA ALA A 166 1.25 -10.81 2.51
C ALA A 166 1.49 -10.78 0.99
N LYS A 167 2.61 -11.34 0.51
CA LYS A 167 2.87 -11.44 -0.93
C LYS A 167 1.90 -12.39 -1.63
N VAL A 168 1.66 -13.57 -1.05
CA VAL A 168 0.72 -14.54 -1.62
C VAL A 168 -0.68 -13.94 -1.70
N VAL A 169 -1.14 -13.27 -0.63
CA VAL A 169 -2.46 -12.62 -0.61
C VAL A 169 -2.53 -11.45 -1.60
N ALA A 170 -1.45 -10.68 -1.78
CA ALA A 170 -1.42 -9.59 -2.75
C ALA A 170 -1.39 -10.06 -4.21
N ASP A 171 -0.85 -11.26 -4.47
CA ASP A 171 -0.84 -11.88 -5.79
C ASP A 171 -2.18 -12.57 -6.13
N ILE A 172 -3.13 -12.64 -5.17
CA ILE A 172 -4.49 -13.14 -5.43
C ILE A 172 -5.33 -11.98 -5.96
N ASP A 173 -5.70 -12.10 -7.23
CA ASP A 173 -6.66 -11.20 -7.85
C ASP A 173 -8.07 -11.50 -7.29
N LEU A 174 -8.63 -10.54 -6.57
CA LEU A 174 -9.97 -10.66 -5.99
C LEU A 174 -11.07 -10.51 -7.04
N GLU A 175 -10.78 -9.89 -8.19
CA GLU A 175 -11.73 -9.69 -9.29
C GLU A 175 -11.84 -10.95 -10.16
N GLN A 176 -10.77 -11.76 -10.23
CA GLN A 176 -10.73 -13.01 -10.99
C GLN A 176 -10.51 -14.24 -10.10
N LEU A 177 -11.25 -14.33 -8.99
CA LEU A 177 -11.17 -15.47 -8.08
C LEU A 177 -11.58 -16.77 -8.79
N SER A 178 -10.60 -17.63 -9.03
CA SER A 178 -10.83 -19.03 -9.38
C SER A 178 -11.32 -19.81 -8.16
N GLY A 179 -12.04 -20.89 -8.41
CA GLY A 179 -12.58 -21.79 -7.38
C GLY A 179 -11.53 -22.42 -6.47
N GLU A 180 -10.24 -22.28 -6.78
CA GLU A 180 -9.13 -22.86 -6.00
C GLU A 180 -8.08 -21.84 -5.54
N ASP A 181 -8.24 -20.54 -5.79
CA ASP A 181 -7.18 -19.56 -5.49
C ASP A 181 -6.90 -19.38 -4.00
N TYR A 182 -7.88 -19.66 -3.14
CA TYR A 182 -7.67 -19.72 -1.69
C TYR A 182 -6.63 -20.79 -1.30
N LYS A 183 -6.52 -21.88 -2.07
CA LYS A 183 -5.54 -22.94 -1.81
C LYS A 183 -4.11 -22.47 -2.02
N ARG A 184 -3.86 -21.37 -2.76
CA ARG A 184 -2.51 -20.81 -2.94
C ARG A 184 -1.88 -20.31 -1.64
N ILE A 185 -2.70 -20.00 -0.63
CA ILE A 185 -2.22 -19.66 0.71
C ILE A 185 -1.51 -20.86 1.34
N GLU A 186 -2.02 -22.08 1.11
CA GLU A 186 -1.50 -23.32 1.67
C GLU A 186 -1.18 -23.14 3.17
N SER A 187 -2.21 -22.81 3.97
CA SER A 187 -2.06 -22.38 5.36
C SER A 187 -1.12 -23.27 6.20
N GLY A 188 -1.09 -24.58 5.94
CA GLY A 188 -0.17 -25.54 6.56
C GLY A 188 1.34 -25.37 6.25
N ARG A 189 1.72 -24.47 5.34
CA ARG A 189 3.13 -24.05 5.13
C ARG A 189 3.59 -23.02 6.15
N PHE A 190 2.65 -22.32 6.78
CA PHE A 190 2.91 -21.47 7.92
C PHE A 190 2.78 -22.37 9.17
N GLY A 191 3.78 -22.35 10.05
CA GLY A 191 3.82 -23.24 11.22
C GLY A 191 2.61 -23.03 12.15
N ASP A 192 2.47 -23.86 13.18
CA ASP A 192 1.33 -23.82 14.12
C ASP A 192 1.37 -22.62 15.11
N ASP A 193 1.96 -21.49 14.70
CA ASP A 193 2.07 -20.24 15.46
C ASP A 193 1.00 -19.22 15.05
N GLU A 194 1.10 -17.99 15.55
CA GLU A 194 0.16 -16.92 15.25
C GLU A 194 0.06 -16.61 13.75
N VAL A 195 1.14 -16.84 12.98
CA VAL A 195 1.14 -16.63 11.52
C VAL A 195 0.35 -17.73 10.83
N GLY A 196 0.47 -18.99 11.27
CA GLY A 196 -0.35 -20.09 10.76
C GLY A 196 -1.84 -19.91 11.04
N VAL A 197 -2.20 -19.48 12.25
CA VAL A 197 -3.60 -19.16 12.60
C VAL A 197 -4.15 -18.05 11.70
N LEU A 198 -3.36 -17.00 11.45
CA LEU A 198 -3.74 -15.91 10.54
C LEU A 198 -3.88 -16.40 9.09
N ALA A 199 -2.95 -17.21 8.61
CA ALA A 199 -3.00 -17.80 7.27
C ALA A 199 -4.28 -18.64 7.07
N GLY A 200 -4.61 -19.51 8.03
CA GLY A 200 -5.83 -20.32 8.00
C GLY A 200 -7.11 -19.47 8.05
N ALA A 201 -7.13 -18.38 8.82
CA ALA A 201 -8.27 -17.46 8.85
C ALA A 201 -8.49 -16.75 7.51
N ILE A 202 -7.41 -16.30 6.85
CA ILE A 202 -7.48 -15.67 5.53
C ILE A 202 -7.91 -16.70 4.48
N GLU A 203 -7.31 -17.90 4.48
CA GLU A 203 -7.65 -19.00 3.57
C GLU A 203 -9.14 -19.33 3.63
N LYS A 204 -9.69 -19.52 4.84
CA LYS A 204 -11.12 -19.78 5.04
C LYS A 204 -12.02 -18.62 4.60
N THR A 205 -11.52 -17.38 4.73
CA THR A 205 -12.26 -16.19 4.27
C THR A 205 -12.31 -16.14 2.74
N LEU A 206 -11.18 -16.40 2.08
CA LEU A 206 -11.12 -16.48 0.62
C LEU A 206 -11.93 -17.65 0.07
N GLU A 207 -11.93 -18.80 0.74
CA GLU A 207 -12.80 -19.93 0.39
C GLU A 207 -14.28 -19.52 0.40
N ARG A 208 -14.72 -18.80 1.45
CA ARG A 208 -16.10 -18.30 1.56
C ARG A 208 -16.45 -17.29 0.47
N ILE A 209 -15.53 -16.38 0.14
CA ILE A 209 -15.73 -15.40 -0.93
C ILE A 209 -15.82 -16.12 -2.28
N SER A 210 -14.90 -17.03 -2.57
CA SER A 210 -14.91 -17.84 -3.80
C SER A 210 -16.21 -18.63 -3.95
N ALA A 211 -16.69 -19.28 -2.88
CA ALA A 211 -17.97 -19.99 -2.87
C ALA A 211 -19.19 -19.05 -2.99
N PHE A 212 -19.09 -17.80 -2.55
CA PHE A 212 -20.13 -16.79 -2.75
C PHE A 212 -20.20 -16.36 -4.22
N VAL A 213 -19.07 -15.96 -4.80
CA VAL A 213 -18.95 -15.56 -6.22
C VAL A 213 -19.39 -16.70 -7.15
N ALA A 214 -18.97 -17.94 -6.89
CA ALA A 214 -19.39 -19.09 -7.69
C ALA A 214 -20.92 -19.33 -7.66
N ARG A 215 -21.55 -19.11 -6.50
CA ARG A 215 -23.02 -19.22 -6.37
C ARG A 215 -23.74 -18.07 -7.09
N GLU A 216 -23.19 -16.87 -7.04
CA GLU A 216 -23.72 -15.71 -7.77
C GLU A 216 -23.67 -15.94 -9.27
N ARG A 217 -22.53 -16.39 -9.81
CA ARG A 217 -22.38 -16.78 -11.22
C ARG A 217 -23.37 -17.87 -11.63
N TYR A 218 -23.50 -18.92 -10.82
CA TYR A 218 -24.45 -20.00 -11.09
C TYR A 218 -25.90 -19.51 -11.07
N PHE A 219 -26.26 -18.67 -10.10
CA PHE A 219 -27.59 -18.09 -9.98
C PHE A 219 -27.92 -17.23 -11.20
N THR A 220 -27.03 -16.31 -11.58
CA THR A 220 -27.23 -15.44 -12.75
C THR A 220 -27.34 -16.24 -14.04
N SER A 221 -26.50 -17.28 -14.21
CA SER A 221 -26.58 -18.17 -15.37
C SER A 221 -27.89 -18.97 -15.40
N SER A 222 -28.26 -19.62 -14.29
CA SER A 222 -29.49 -20.41 -14.19
C SER A 222 -30.74 -19.53 -14.36
N ALA A 223 -30.80 -18.37 -13.70
CA ALA A 223 -31.90 -17.43 -13.83
C ALA A 223 -32.09 -16.98 -15.29
N SER A 224 -31.00 -16.82 -16.05
CA SER A 224 -31.08 -16.50 -17.49
C SER A 224 -31.84 -17.57 -18.29
N HIS A 225 -31.57 -18.84 -18.01
CA HIS A 225 -32.22 -19.96 -18.69
C HIS A 225 -33.65 -20.18 -18.21
N GLU A 226 -33.87 -20.17 -16.89
CA GLU A 226 -35.17 -20.39 -16.27
C GLU A 226 -36.18 -19.26 -16.60
N LEU A 227 -35.72 -18.02 -16.82
CA LEU A 227 -36.59 -16.90 -17.22
C LEU A 227 -36.86 -16.86 -18.73
N ARG A 228 -35.95 -17.34 -19.58
CA ARG A 228 -36.14 -17.35 -21.04
C ARG A 228 -37.23 -18.33 -21.47
N THR A 229 -37.32 -19.48 -20.81
CA THR A 229 -38.31 -20.53 -21.11
C THR A 229 -39.76 -20.05 -20.98
N PRO A 230 -40.23 -19.48 -19.86
CA PRO A 230 -41.60 -19.00 -19.73
C PRO A 230 -41.91 -17.85 -20.70
N ILE A 231 -40.94 -16.96 -20.97
CA ILE A 231 -41.09 -15.91 -21.99
C ILE A 231 -41.32 -16.53 -23.37
N THR A 232 -40.53 -17.55 -23.75
CA THR A 232 -40.67 -18.24 -25.04
C THR A 232 -42.04 -18.91 -25.16
N VAL A 233 -42.53 -19.53 -24.08
CA VAL A 233 -43.87 -20.13 -24.03
C VAL A 233 -44.96 -19.07 -24.20
N ILE A 234 -44.86 -17.94 -23.50
CA ILE A 234 -45.82 -16.84 -23.63
C ILE A 234 -45.79 -16.29 -25.06
N THR A 235 -44.61 -16.04 -25.62
CA THR A 235 -44.47 -15.56 -27.01
C THR A 235 -45.09 -16.53 -28.01
N GLY A 236 -44.80 -17.84 -27.92
CA GLY A 236 -45.40 -18.83 -28.81
C GLY A 236 -46.92 -18.95 -28.67
N ALA A 237 -47.45 -18.82 -27.45
CA ALA A 237 -48.90 -18.80 -27.23
C ALA A 237 -49.55 -17.55 -27.85
N LEU A 238 -48.90 -16.38 -27.77
CA LEU A 238 -49.36 -15.16 -28.42
C LEU A 238 -49.36 -15.30 -29.95
N GLU A 239 -48.29 -15.86 -30.53
CA GLU A 239 -48.19 -16.11 -31.99
C GLU A 239 -49.30 -17.04 -32.50
N LEU A 240 -49.70 -18.06 -31.72
CA LEU A 240 -50.82 -18.95 -32.06
C LEU A 240 -52.18 -18.23 -31.96
N LEU A 241 -52.36 -17.37 -30.96
CA LEU A 241 -53.58 -16.58 -30.80
C LEU A 241 -53.76 -15.57 -31.94
N GLU A 242 -52.68 -15.00 -32.45
CA GLU A 242 -52.70 -14.08 -33.61
C GLU A 242 -53.23 -14.76 -34.90
N GLN A 243 -53.17 -16.09 -35.00
CA GLN A 243 -53.72 -16.85 -36.13
C GLN A 243 -55.23 -17.14 -36.00
N SER A 244 -55.85 -16.77 -34.88
CA SER A 244 -57.27 -17.02 -34.61
C SER A 244 -58.15 -15.84 -35.02
N GLU A 245 -59.44 -16.07 -35.27
CA GLU A 245 -60.42 -14.99 -35.46
C GLU A 245 -60.68 -14.30 -34.11
N LEU A 246 -60.09 -13.11 -33.94
CA LEU A 246 -60.17 -12.31 -32.71
C LEU A 246 -61.05 -11.07 -32.90
N SER A 247 -61.76 -10.66 -31.85
CA SER A 247 -62.45 -9.37 -31.87
C SER A 247 -61.43 -8.22 -31.80
N ALA A 248 -61.83 -7.01 -32.23
CA ALA A 248 -60.96 -5.83 -32.12
C ALA A 248 -60.50 -5.52 -30.69
N ALA A 249 -61.30 -5.90 -29.67
CA ALA A 249 -60.93 -5.76 -28.27
C ALA A 249 -59.85 -6.78 -27.87
N ASP A 250 -59.96 -8.02 -28.37
CA ASP A 250 -59.01 -9.09 -28.09
C ASP A 250 -57.66 -8.83 -28.76
N VAL A 251 -57.64 -8.33 -30.00
CA VAL A 251 -56.42 -7.89 -30.68
C VAL A 251 -55.69 -6.82 -29.87
N LYS A 252 -56.43 -5.82 -29.36
CA LYS A 252 -55.85 -4.76 -28.52
C LYS A 252 -55.32 -5.28 -27.18
N ALA A 253 -55.96 -6.30 -26.61
CA ALA A 253 -55.47 -6.97 -25.40
C ALA A 253 -54.21 -7.80 -25.69
N LEU A 254 -54.20 -8.54 -26.79
CA LEU A 254 -53.07 -9.36 -27.23
C LEU A 254 -51.82 -8.49 -27.49
N ASP A 255 -51.98 -7.37 -28.18
CA ASP A 255 -50.92 -6.38 -28.40
C ASP A 255 -50.35 -5.79 -27.10
N ARG A 256 -51.17 -5.66 -26.05
CA ARG A 256 -50.68 -5.20 -24.74
C ARG A 256 -49.87 -6.28 -24.04
N VAL A 257 -50.33 -7.53 -24.07
CA VAL A 257 -49.61 -8.67 -23.47
C VAL A 257 -48.30 -8.92 -24.22
N ARG A 258 -48.29 -8.83 -25.55
CA ARG A 258 -47.08 -8.93 -26.38
C ARG A 258 -46.05 -7.89 -25.99
N ARG A 259 -46.44 -6.61 -25.92
CA ARG A 259 -45.56 -5.52 -25.48
C ARG A 259 -45.00 -5.77 -24.08
N ALA A 260 -45.85 -6.09 -23.10
CA ALA A 260 -45.41 -6.38 -21.74
C ALA A 260 -44.43 -7.57 -21.66
N THR A 261 -44.64 -8.61 -22.45
CA THR A 261 -43.74 -9.77 -22.53
C THR A 261 -42.38 -9.40 -23.11
N LEU A 262 -42.37 -8.55 -24.13
CA LEU A 262 -41.16 -8.08 -24.81
C LEU A 262 -40.36 -7.11 -23.92
N ASP A 263 -41.05 -6.24 -23.19
CA ASP A 263 -40.47 -5.37 -22.16
C ASP A 263 -39.82 -6.18 -21.04
N MET A 264 -40.51 -7.23 -20.57
CA MET A 264 -40.00 -8.16 -19.56
C MET A 264 -38.73 -8.87 -20.04
N LYS A 265 -38.74 -9.41 -21.27
CA LYS A 265 -37.57 -10.04 -21.90
C LYS A 265 -36.38 -9.11 -21.91
N THR A 266 -36.56 -7.89 -22.44
CA THR A 266 -35.47 -6.93 -22.59
C THR A 266 -34.93 -6.48 -21.22
N THR A 267 -35.80 -6.30 -20.23
CA THR A 267 -35.41 -5.91 -18.86
C THR A 267 -34.60 -7.01 -18.18
N ILE A 268 -35.04 -8.26 -18.30
CA ILE A 268 -34.34 -9.43 -17.75
C ILE A 268 -32.98 -9.60 -18.44
N GLU A 269 -32.91 -9.49 -19.76
CA GLU A 269 -31.66 -9.56 -20.51
C GLU A 269 -30.67 -8.48 -20.06
N MET A 270 -31.14 -7.25 -19.82
CA MET A 270 -30.32 -6.18 -19.24
C MET A 270 -29.83 -6.52 -17.84
N PHE A 271 -30.71 -6.92 -16.91
CA PHE A 271 -30.30 -7.24 -15.53
C PHE A 271 -29.29 -8.38 -15.48
N LEU A 272 -29.47 -9.40 -16.32
CA LEU A 272 -28.55 -10.52 -16.39
C LEU A 272 -27.22 -10.13 -17.06
N CYS A 273 -27.24 -9.20 -18.01
CA CYS A 273 -26.01 -8.62 -18.57
C CYS A 273 -25.25 -7.86 -17.48
N LEU A 274 -25.92 -6.94 -16.77
CA LEU A 274 -25.34 -6.16 -15.68
C LEU A 274 -24.82 -7.03 -14.52
N ALA A 275 -25.52 -8.12 -14.20
CA ALA A 275 -25.10 -9.04 -13.14
C ALA A 275 -23.85 -9.86 -13.53
N ARG A 276 -23.72 -10.24 -14.80
CA ARG A 276 -22.50 -10.89 -15.32
C ARG A 276 -21.33 -9.92 -15.44
N GLU A 277 -21.60 -8.66 -15.76
CA GLU A 277 -20.57 -7.61 -15.90
C GLU A 277 -19.81 -7.29 -14.61
N THR A 278 -20.39 -7.55 -13.43
CA THR A 278 -19.71 -7.33 -12.14
C THR A 278 -18.59 -8.35 -11.85
N ASP A 279 -18.56 -9.47 -12.57
CA ASP A 279 -17.79 -10.65 -12.16
C ASP A 279 -16.48 -10.88 -12.92
N ASP A 280 -16.20 -10.15 -14.00
CA ASP A 280 -15.10 -10.51 -14.91
C ASP A 280 -14.03 -9.40 -15.10
N GLY A 281 -14.06 -8.34 -14.29
CA GLY A 281 -13.03 -7.28 -14.30
C GLY A 281 -13.11 -6.38 -15.55
N PHE A 282 -12.35 -5.29 -15.54
CA PHE A 282 -12.32 -4.32 -16.64
C PHE A 282 -12.05 -4.98 -18.00
N TYR A 283 -13.09 -5.13 -18.83
CA TYR A 283 -12.91 -5.63 -20.19
C TYR A 283 -12.41 -4.52 -21.09
N ASP A 284 -11.12 -4.58 -21.38
CA ASP A 284 -10.50 -3.95 -22.55
C ASP A 284 -10.65 -4.87 -23.78
N GLU A 285 -11.73 -5.67 -23.83
CA GLU A 285 -12.01 -6.52 -25.00
C GLU A 285 -12.46 -5.61 -26.15
N GLN A 286 -11.68 -5.63 -27.21
CA GLN A 286 -11.96 -4.92 -28.44
C GLN A 286 -12.80 -5.81 -29.36
N PHE A 287 -13.98 -5.33 -29.74
CA PHE A 287 -14.86 -6.02 -30.67
C PHE A 287 -15.27 -5.13 -31.85
N LEU A 288 -15.45 -5.76 -33.01
CA LEU A 288 -15.93 -5.07 -34.21
C LEU A 288 -17.43 -4.77 -34.10
N VAL A 289 -17.82 -3.54 -34.44
CA VAL A 289 -19.22 -3.09 -34.40
C VAL A 289 -20.08 -3.76 -35.49
N MET A 290 -19.54 -3.88 -36.70
CA MET A 290 -20.30 -4.31 -37.88
C MET A 290 -21.01 -5.66 -37.69
N PRO A 291 -20.34 -6.75 -37.25
CA PRO A 291 -21.00 -8.04 -37.11
C PRO A 291 -22.19 -8.02 -36.14
N LEU A 292 -22.12 -7.19 -35.09
CA LEU A 292 -23.21 -7.05 -34.11
C LEU A 292 -24.40 -6.27 -34.70
N VAL A 293 -24.13 -5.22 -35.49
CA VAL A 293 -25.17 -4.46 -36.18
C VAL A 293 -25.86 -5.31 -37.25
N SER A 294 -25.10 -6.01 -38.11
CA SER A 294 -25.68 -6.90 -39.13
C SER A 294 -26.56 -7.97 -38.50
N ARG A 295 -26.08 -8.60 -37.41
CA ARG A 295 -26.86 -9.60 -36.68
C ARG A 295 -28.17 -9.02 -36.11
N ALA A 296 -28.13 -7.82 -35.55
CA ALA A 296 -29.33 -7.16 -35.03
C ALA A 296 -30.33 -6.86 -36.16
N ILE A 297 -29.87 -6.37 -37.31
CA ILE A 297 -30.72 -6.14 -38.49
C ILE A 297 -31.41 -7.43 -38.94
N ASP A 298 -30.65 -8.51 -39.09
CA ASP A 298 -31.20 -9.80 -39.52
C ASP A 298 -32.21 -10.38 -38.52
N GLN A 299 -31.91 -10.26 -37.22
CA GLN A 299 -32.80 -10.74 -36.16
C GLN A 299 -34.13 -9.98 -36.08
N GLN A 300 -34.14 -8.68 -36.39
CA GLN A 300 -35.34 -7.84 -36.32
C GLN A 300 -36.07 -7.73 -37.66
N ARG A 301 -35.51 -8.25 -38.76
CA ARG A 301 -36.02 -8.08 -40.12
C ARG A 301 -37.47 -8.52 -40.30
N TYR A 302 -37.93 -9.49 -39.51
CA TYR A 302 -39.31 -9.95 -39.51
C TYR A 302 -40.33 -8.83 -39.24
N LEU A 303 -39.96 -7.79 -38.48
CA LEU A 303 -40.81 -6.63 -38.16
C LEU A 303 -41.10 -5.72 -39.36
N LEU A 304 -40.32 -5.85 -40.43
CA LEU A 304 -40.54 -5.16 -41.70
C LEU A 304 -41.35 -6.02 -42.69
N SER A 305 -41.71 -7.25 -42.34
CA SER A 305 -42.48 -8.14 -43.23
C SER A 305 -43.83 -7.51 -43.54
N GLY A 306 -44.13 -7.34 -44.84
CA GLY A 306 -45.36 -6.69 -45.30
C GLY A 306 -45.30 -5.16 -45.35
N LYS A 307 -44.16 -4.54 -45.02
CA LYS A 307 -43.91 -3.10 -45.22
C LYS A 307 -42.95 -2.88 -46.39
N LEU A 308 -43.25 -1.95 -47.29
CA LEU A 308 -42.38 -1.45 -48.35
C LEU A 308 -41.42 -0.40 -47.77
N VAL A 309 -40.42 -0.87 -47.03
CA VAL A 309 -39.43 -0.03 -46.34
C VAL A 309 -38.02 -0.48 -46.70
N ASP A 310 -37.23 0.42 -47.27
CA ASP A 310 -35.81 0.20 -47.53
C ASP A 310 -34.97 0.44 -46.27
N VAL A 311 -33.94 -0.38 -46.06
CA VAL A 311 -32.93 -0.23 -45.00
C VAL A 311 -31.61 0.12 -45.65
N ASP A 312 -31.19 1.38 -45.52
CA ASP A 312 -29.91 1.87 -46.03
C ASP A 312 -28.83 1.72 -44.95
N ILE A 313 -27.77 0.99 -45.26
CA ILE A 313 -26.60 0.84 -44.38
C ILE A 313 -25.45 1.67 -44.97
N ASP A 314 -25.13 2.79 -44.32
CA ASP A 314 -23.98 3.64 -44.62
C ASP A 314 -22.78 3.15 -43.79
N GLU A 315 -21.97 2.25 -44.36
CA GLU A 315 -20.71 1.78 -43.74
C GLU A 315 -19.57 2.76 -44.04
N LEU A 316 -19.42 3.79 -43.21
CA LEU A 316 -18.35 4.79 -43.40
C LEU A 316 -17.02 4.38 -42.74
N ALA A 317 -17.07 3.42 -41.81
CA ALA A 317 -15.92 2.89 -41.08
C ALA A 317 -16.18 1.47 -40.56
N ASN A 318 -15.14 0.77 -40.10
CA ASN A 318 -15.22 -0.52 -39.42
C ASN A 318 -14.60 -0.44 -38.01
N PRO A 319 -15.24 0.28 -37.07
CA PRO A 319 -14.66 0.59 -35.78
C PRO A 319 -14.60 -0.62 -34.85
N SER A 320 -13.59 -0.61 -33.99
CA SER A 320 -13.48 -1.50 -32.84
C SER A 320 -13.84 -0.72 -31.56
N VAL A 321 -14.58 -1.34 -30.66
CA VAL A 321 -15.04 -0.73 -29.41
C VAL A 321 -14.48 -1.53 -28.24
N CYS A 322 -13.92 -0.85 -27.24
CA CYS A 322 -13.62 -1.47 -25.95
C CYS A 322 -14.90 -1.58 -25.12
N GLY A 323 -15.16 -2.76 -24.59
CA GLY A 323 -16.25 -3.02 -23.66
C GLY A 323 -16.88 -4.40 -23.88
N HIS A 324 -18.04 -4.63 -23.27
CA HIS A 324 -18.67 -5.96 -23.35
C HIS A 324 -19.47 -6.13 -24.67
N PRO A 325 -19.12 -7.11 -25.54
CA PRO A 325 -19.81 -7.29 -26.83
C PRO A 325 -21.31 -7.59 -26.69
N GLN A 326 -21.69 -8.37 -25.67
CA GLN A 326 -23.09 -8.66 -25.34
C GLN A 326 -23.88 -7.42 -24.94
N ALA A 327 -23.33 -6.52 -24.11
CA ALA A 327 -23.99 -5.26 -23.74
C ALA A 327 -24.25 -4.39 -24.98
N PHE A 328 -23.25 -4.29 -25.86
CA PHE A 328 -23.40 -3.60 -27.14
C PHE A 328 -24.48 -4.25 -28.02
N ALA A 329 -24.48 -5.58 -28.12
CA ALA A 329 -25.47 -6.31 -28.89
C ALA A 329 -26.91 -6.11 -28.38
N ILE A 330 -27.12 -6.02 -27.07
CA ILE A 330 -28.43 -5.70 -26.47
C ILE A 330 -28.84 -4.27 -26.82
N ALA A 331 -27.91 -3.30 -26.70
CA ALA A 331 -28.17 -1.91 -27.02
C ALA A 331 -28.57 -1.75 -28.50
N VAL A 332 -27.78 -2.31 -29.42
CA VAL A 332 -28.06 -2.23 -30.87
C VAL A 332 -29.36 -2.93 -31.24
N ASN A 333 -29.65 -4.11 -30.67
CA ASN A 333 -30.94 -4.79 -30.89
C ASN A 333 -32.12 -3.90 -30.50
N ASN A 334 -32.03 -3.18 -29.38
CA ASN A 334 -33.07 -2.24 -28.97
C ASN A 334 -33.21 -1.06 -29.93
N LEU A 335 -32.10 -0.50 -30.42
CA LEU A 335 -32.13 0.60 -31.39
C LEU A 335 -32.75 0.18 -32.73
N VAL A 336 -32.31 -0.94 -33.28
CA VAL A 336 -32.82 -1.48 -34.56
C VAL A 336 -34.30 -1.87 -34.43
N ARG A 337 -34.67 -2.57 -33.36
CA ARG A 337 -36.07 -2.95 -33.10
C ARG A 337 -36.97 -1.72 -33.03
N ASN A 338 -36.59 -0.71 -32.25
CA ASN A 338 -37.37 0.53 -32.15
C ASN A 338 -37.56 1.19 -33.52
N ALA A 339 -36.51 1.26 -34.34
CA ALA A 339 -36.62 1.82 -35.69
C ALA A 339 -37.59 1.01 -36.58
N PHE A 340 -37.55 -0.32 -36.53
CA PHE A 340 -38.36 -1.19 -37.38
C PHE A 340 -39.83 -1.25 -36.93
N GLU A 341 -40.08 -1.26 -35.62
CA GLU A 341 -41.44 -1.23 -35.05
C GLU A 341 -42.16 0.09 -35.36
N HIS A 342 -41.46 1.22 -35.23
CA HIS A 342 -42.06 2.54 -35.36
C HIS A 342 -42.11 3.11 -36.79
N THR A 343 -41.52 2.43 -37.76
CA THR A 343 -41.63 2.82 -39.18
C THR A 343 -42.90 2.23 -39.80
N LEU A 344 -43.76 3.06 -40.40
CA LEU A 344 -44.97 2.59 -41.08
C LEU A 344 -44.68 2.15 -42.53
N ASP A 345 -45.63 1.44 -43.13
CA ASP A 345 -45.57 1.03 -44.53
C ASP A 345 -45.44 2.26 -45.47
N GLY A 346 -44.56 2.16 -46.47
CA GLY A 346 -44.23 3.26 -47.39
C GLY A 346 -43.37 4.39 -46.79
N GLN A 347 -43.00 4.32 -45.50
CA GLN A 347 -42.07 5.27 -44.88
C GLN A 347 -40.65 4.72 -44.95
N GLY A 348 -39.86 5.24 -45.88
CA GLY A 348 -38.48 4.79 -46.06
C GLY A 348 -37.58 5.88 -46.62
N PRO A 349 -36.25 5.71 -46.52
CA PRO A 349 -35.55 4.56 -45.94
C PRO A 349 -35.24 4.73 -44.43
N ILE A 350 -35.12 3.61 -43.71
CA ILE A 350 -34.46 3.56 -42.39
C ILE A 350 -32.95 3.61 -42.64
N LYS A 351 -32.26 4.57 -42.04
CA LYS A 351 -30.81 4.77 -42.24
C LYS A 351 -30.02 4.32 -41.03
N ILE A 352 -29.13 3.35 -41.23
CA ILE A 352 -28.16 2.89 -40.23
C ILE A 352 -26.79 3.33 -40.71
N ARG A 353 -26.11 4.17 -39.93
CA ARG A 353 -24.80 4.70 -40.29
C ARG A 353 -23.78 4.37 -39.21
N ILE A 354 -22.64 3.85 -39.65
CA ILE A 354 -21.53 3.43 -38.80
C ILE A 354 -20.32 4.29 -39.15
N LYS A 355 -19.82 5.05 -38.17
CA LYS A 355 -18.61 5.88 -38.22
C LYS A 355 -17.61 5.39 -37.16
N GLU A 356 -16.40 5.94 -37.18
CA GLU A 356 -15.31 5.55 -36.27
C GLU A 356 -15.69 5.53 -34.78
N HIS A 357 -16.49 6.50 -34.31
CA HIS A 357 -16.88 6.63 -32.90
C HIS A 357 -18.39 6.73 -32.68
N GLU A 358 -19.20 6.39 -33.69
CA GLU A 358 -20.65 6.61 -33.64
C GLU A 358 -21.40 5.58 -34.49
N LEU A 359 -22.42 4.98 -33.88
CA LEU A 359 -23.51 4.27 -34.54
C LEU A 359 -24.77 5.15 -34.47
N SER A 360 -25.41 5.39 -35.61
CA SER A 360 -26.70 6.10 -35.65
C SER A 360 -27.76 5.30 -36.41
N VAL A 361 -28.96 5.24 -35.85
CA VAL A 361 -30.14 4.61 -36.46
C VAL A 361 -31.22 5.69 -36.59
N THR A 362 -31.67 5.94 -37.83
CA THR A 362 -32.63 7.01 -38.14
C THR A 362 -33.85 6.46 -38.87
N ASN A 363 -35.05 6.78 -38.40
CA ASN A 363 -36.30 6.47 -39.08
C ASN A 363 -37.19 7.72 -39.24
N GLN A 364 -38.15 7.66 -40.17
CA GLN A 364 -39.13 8.73 -40.36
C GLN A 364 -40.29 8.58 -39.36
N LEU A 365 -40.87 9.71 -38.96
CA LEU A 365 -42.07 9.77 -38.14
C LEU A 365 -43.24 10.25 -38.99
N SER A 366 -44.36 9.53 -38.99
CA SER A 366 -45.62 9.97 -39.60
C SER A 366 -46.25 11.15 -38.84
N ARG A 367 -46.71 12.16 -39.58
CA ARG A 367 -47.95 12.89 -39.26
C ARG A 367 -49.03 12.34 -40.19
N ASP A 368 -50.05 11.66 -39.68
CA ASP A 368 -51.26 11.44 -40.50
C ASP A 368 -52.57 11.59 -39.72
N ALA A 369 -53.29 12.65 -40.12
CA ALA A 369 -54.71 12.75 -40.50
C ALA A 369 -55.87 12.20 -39.63
N ASP A 370 -55.65 11.77 -38.39
CA ASP A 370 -56.73 11.72 -37.40
C ASP A 370 -56.15 12.17 -36.06
N GLY A 371 -56.77 13.13 -35.38
CA GLY A 371 -56.26 13.80 -34.18
C GLY A 371 -56.11 12.92 -32.93
N ARG A 372 -55.82 11.63 -33.10
CA ARG A 372 -55.60 10.61 -32.08
C ARG A 372 -54.27 9.88 -32.31
N GLN A 373 -53.20 10.66 -32.25
CA GLN A 373 -52.02 10.40 -31.41
C GLN A 373 -51.06 11.58 -31.58
N THR A 374 -51.50 12.76 -31.17
CA THR A 374 -50.56 13.60 -30.43
C THR A 374 -50.12 12.77 -29.23
N PRO A 375 -48.81 12.62 -28.93
CA PRO A 375 -48.37 12.11 -27.65
C PRO A 375 -48.79 13.14 -26.60
N THR A 376 -50.04 13.07 -26.17
CA THR A 376 -50.60 13.89 -25.10
C THR A 376 -49.91 13.44 -23.83
N GLU A 377 -48.82 14.13 -23.47
CA GLU A 377 -48.26 14.30 -22.11
C GLU A 377 -48.00 13.03 -21.26
N ALA A 378 -48.14 11.82 -21.82
CA ALA A 378 -47.94 10.55 -21.12
C ALA A 378 -46.56 9.91 -21.35
N SER A 379 -45.65 10.57 -22.07
CA SER A 379 -44.28 10.07 -22.35
C SER A 379 -43.19 11.11 -22.13
N SER A 380 -43.40 12.07 -21.21
CA SER A 380 -42.31 12.88 -20.66
C SER A 380 -41.28 12.04 -19.87
N HIS A 381 -41.55 10.75 -19.69
CA HIS A 381 -40.60 9.72 -19.23
C HIS A 381 -40.50 8.60 -20.28
N GLY A 382 -39.68 8.81 -21.30
CA GLY A 382 -39.07 7.73 -22.09
C GLY A 382 -39.91 7.18 -23.26
N TYR A 383 -39.35 7.29 -24.46
CA TYR A 383 -39.70 6.48 -25.63
C TYR A 383 -39.40 4.99 -25.33
N GLY A 384 -40.28 4.33 -24.57
CA GLY A 384 -40.22 2.90 -24.23
C GLY A 384 -39.10 2.50 -23.25
N LEU A 385 -39.32 1.39 -22.53
CA LEU A 385 -38.31 0.76 -21.67
C LEU A 385 -37.01 0.46 -22.44
N GLY A 386 -37.11 0.14 -23.74
CA GLY A 386 -35.97 -0.21 -24.60
C GLY A 386 -34.89 0.88 -24.69
N LEU A 387 -35.27 2.16 -24.83
CA LEU A 387 -34.27 3.25 -24.89
C LEU A 387 -33.70 3.61 -23.51
N GLY A 388 -34.47 3.43 -22.44
CA GLY A 388 -33.96 3.53 -21.07
C GLY A 388 -32.91 2.45 -20.75
N ILE A 389 -33.05 1.25 -21.32
CA ILE A 389 -32.06 0.18 -21.23
C ILE A 389 -30.78 0.54 -21.99
N VAL A 390 -30.90 1.07 -23.22
CA VAL A 390 -29.74 1.53 -24.00
C VAL A 390 -28.96 2.59 -23.23
N GLN A 391 -29.64 3.58 -22.64
CA GLN A 391 -28.99 4.62 -21.85
C GLN A 391 -28.19 4.04 -20.67
N ARG A 392 -28.79 3.13 -19.89
CA ARG A 392 -28.11 2.50 -18.75
C ARG A 392 -26.91 1.66 -19.16
N LEU A 393 -27.02 0.89 -20.25
CA LEU A 393 -25.91 0.10 -20.78
C LEU A 393 -24.77 1.00 -21.24
N CYS A 394 -25.08 2.12 -21.91
CA CYS A 394 -24.07 3.09 -22.32
C CYS A 394 -23.37 3.75 -21.12
N GLU A 395 -24.11 4.26 -20.15
CA GLU A 395 -23.56 4.90 -18.94
C GLU A 395 -22.60 3.97 -18.18
N ARG A 396 -22.94 2.68 -18.09
CA ARG A 396 -22.14 1.66 -17.41
C ARG A 396 -20.86 1.28 -18.19
N ASN A 397 -20.93 1.23 -19.53
CA ASN A 397 -19.80 0.87 -20.40
C ASN A 397 -18.96 2.08 -20.86
N GLY A 398 -19.24 3.28 -20.35
CA GLY A 398 -18.51 4.50 -20.73
C GLY A 398 -18.86 5.04 -22.12
N TRP A 399 -19.93 4.54 -22.73
CA TRP A 399 -20.49 5.03 -23.99
C TRP A 399 -21.50 6.15 -23.72
N SER A 400 -21.88 6.88 -24.77
CA SER A 400 -22.88 7.95 -24.71
C SER A 400 -24.06 7.62 -25.62
N PHE A 401 -25.27 7.85 -25.11
CA PHE A 401 -26.50 7.70 -25.88
C PHE A 401 -27.20 9.05 -26.01
N SER A 402 -27.67 9.37 -27.22
CA SER A 402 -28.51 10.55 -27.47
C SER A 402 -29.66 10.22 -28.41
N LEU A 403 -30.81 10.82 -28.14
CA LEU A 403 -32.00 10.72 -28.97
C LEU A 403 -32.34 12.12 -29.49
N GLN A 404 -32.43 12.27 -30.80
CA GLN A 404 -32.91 13.48 -31.45
C GLN A 404 -34.23 13.19 -32.13
N VAL A 405 -35.25 13.96 -31.77
CA VAL A 405 -36.57 13.87 -32.36
C VAL A 405 -36.87 15.20 -33.02
N ASP A 406 -37.09 15.16 -34.33
CA ASP A 406 -37.53 16.28 -35.16
C ASP A 406 -38.96 15.98 -35.68
N GLU A 407 -39.64 16.97 -36.25
CA GLU A 407 -41.05 16.85 -36.68
C GLU A 407 -41.29 15.71 -37.67
N ALA A 408 -40.27 15.29 -38.41
CA ALA A 408 -40.36 14.27 -39.46
C ALA A 408 -39.42 13.07 -39.25
N ARG A 409 -38.51 13.10 -38.26
CA ARG A 409 -37.46 12.09 -38.10
C ARG A 409 -37.09 11.84 -36.65
N LEU A 410 -36.79 10.58 -36.34
CA LEU A 410 -36.20 10.16 -35.08
C LEU A 410 -34.81 9.58 -35.36
N ALA A 411 -33.79 10.11 -34.68
CA ALA A 411 -32.41 9.68 -34.81
C ALA A 411 -31.85 9.29 -33.43
N ALA A 412 -31.58 8.01 -33.25
CA ALA A 412 -30.91 7.48 -32.08
C ALA A 412 -29.41 7.32 -32.38
N ARG A 413 -28.55 7.85 -31.49
CA ARG A 413 -27.10 7.79 -31.64
C ARG A 413 -26.44 7.18 -30.41
N LEU A 414 -25.53 6.26 -30.66
CA LEU A 414 -24.68 5.62 -29.67
C LEU A 414 -23.23 5.92 -30.05
N SER A 415 -22.47 6.55 -29.15
CA SER A 415 -21.07 6.92 -29.38
C SER A 415 -20.16 6.38 -28.28
N TRP A 416 -18.90 6.11 -28.63
CA TRP A 416 -17.87 5.59 -27.72
C TRP A 416 -16.60 6.46 -27.82
N LYS A 417 -15.68 6.28 -26.87
CA LYS A 417 -14.37 6.94 -26.89
C LYS A 417 -13.33 6.03 -27.53
N ASP A 418 -12.26 6.63 -28.03
CA ASP A 418 -11.03 5.95 -28.50
C ASP A 418 -10.37 5.09 -27.43
#